data_AF-A0A838YYU0-F1
#
_entry.id   AF-A0A838YYU0-F1
#
_cell.length_a   1.000
_cell.length_b   1.000
_cell.length_c   1.000
_cell.angle_alpha   90.00
_cell.angle_beta   90.00
_cell.angle_gamma   90.00
#
_symmetry.space_group_name_H-M   'P 1'
#
loop_
_entity.id
_entity.type
_entity.pdbx_description
1 polymer ?
#
loop_
_entity_poly.entity_id
_entity_poly.type
_entity_poly.pdbx_seq_one_letter_code
_entity_poly.pdbx_strand_id
1 'polypeptide(L)'
;MLQELTATTDKNIHTHIKDYAIYNQVANKRIVSWLKTKPTYVLDVEVPSSSNSLKQTLVHIWQVELSWFACLHNITTTLPYEQISNASAEEIFEGLLEQSERFADYTLELEERELKETTHVYIPNILDCDIPRFELIQLAFDHSTYHRVQITNIALHIGLSDPPITNYMYYLSRERALV
;
A
#
# COMPACT_ATOMS: atom_id res chain seq x y z
N MET A 1 -9.49 -23.68 12.99
CA MET A 1 -10.16 -24.25 11.80
C MET A 1 -10.06 -23.21 10.68
N LEU A 2 -9.35 -23.53 9.60
CA LEU A 2 -9.36 -22.72 8.38
C LEU A 2 -10.72 -22.96 7.73
N GLN A 3 -11.51 -21.91 7.51
CA GLN A 3 -12.73 -22.03 6.72
C GLN A 3 -12.35 -22.39 5.28
N GLU A 4 -13.08 -23.32 4.69
CA GLU A 4 -12.96 -23.66 3.28
C GLU A 4 -13.23 -22.41 2.43
N LEU A 5 -12.33 -22.13 1.47
CA LEU A 5 -12.54 -21.13 0.44
C LEU A 5 -13.79 -21.53 -0.36
N THR A 6 -14.94 -20.94 -0.04
CA THR A 6 -16.20 -21.20 -0.76
C THR A 6 -16.13 -20.71 -2.21
N ALA A 7 -16.83 -21.43 -3.08
CA ALA A 7 -16.70 -21.41 -4.54
C ALA A 7 -17.17 -20.10 -5.22
N THR A 8 -16.33 -19.67 -6.17
CA THR A 8 -16.63 -19.12 -7.51
C THR A 8 -17.60 -17.93 -7.63
N THR A 9 -17.17 -16.75 -7.20
CA THR A 9 -17.32 -15.55 -8.06
C THR A 9 -16.45 -15.74 -9.30
N ASP A 10 -16.90 -15.26 -10.46
CA ASP A 10 -16.13 -15.33 -11.71
C ASP A 10 -14.79 -14.62 -11.52
N LYS A 11 -13.72 -15.41 -11.36
CA LYS A 11 -12.39 -14.90 -11.01
C LYS A 11 -11.72 -14.45 -12.30
N ASN A 12 -11.55 -13.15 -12.42
CA ASN A 12 -10.88 -12.51 -13.54
C ASN A 12 -9.95 -11.40 -13.01
N ILE A 13 -9.23 -10.74 -13.92
CA ILE A 13 -8.30 -9.67 -13.56
C ILE A 13 -9.03 -8.55 -12.80
N HIS A 14 -10.25 -8.22 -13.22
CA HIS A 14 -11.05 -7.14 -12.64
C HIS A 14 -11.40 -7.41 -11.16
N THR A 15 -11.96 -8.58 -10.86
CA THR A 15 -12.29 -8.96 -9.46
C THR A 15 -11.03 -9.14 -8.61
N HIS A 16 -9.94 -9.68 -9.18
CA HIS A 16 -8.68 -9.83 -8.46
C HIS A 16 -8.08 -8.48 -8.05
N ILE A 17 -8.05 -7.51 -8.96
CA ILE A 17 -7.43 -6.19 -8.70
C ILE A 17 -8.26 -5.40 -7.68
N LYS A 18 -9.59 -5.54 -7.70
CA LYS A 18 -10.48 -4.97 -6.66
C LYS A 18 -10.22 -5.59 -5.29
N ASP A 19 -10.11 -6.91 -5.22
CA ASP A 19 -9.69 -7.61 -3.99
C ASP A 19 -8.31 -7.12 -3.50
N TYR A 20 -7.39 -6.86 -4.44
CA TYR A 20 -6.04 -6.44 -4.12
C TYR A 20 -5.96 -5.01 -3.58
N ALA A 21 -6.80 -4.11 -4.11
CA ALA A 21 -6.99 -2.76 -3.59
C ALA A 21 -7.51 -2.73 -2.15
N ILE A 22 -8.60 -3.47 -1.87
CA ILE A 22 -9.17 -3.59 -0.52
C ILE A 22 -8.12 -4.16 0.44
N TYR A 23 -7.43 -5.22 0.03
CA TYR A 23 -6.35 -5.80 0.81
C TYR A 23 -5.28 -4.76 1.19
N ASN A 24 -4.79 -3.98 0.23
CA ASN A 24 -3.75 -3.00 0.47
C ASN A 24 -4.19 -1.96 1.51
N GLN A 25 -5.39 -1.39 1.34
CA GLN A 25 -5.97 -0.43 2.27
C GLN A 25 -6.11 -1.02 3.70
N VAL A 26 -6.70 -2.22 3.83
CA VAL A 26 -6.91 -2.85 5.14
C VAL A 26 -5.58 -3.25 5.80
N ALA A 27 -4.58 -3.66 5.01
CA ALA A 27 -3.24 -3.98 5.52
C ALA A 27 -2.51 -2.73 6.04
N ASN A 28 -2.55 -1.62 5.30
CA ASN A 28 -1.99 -0.34 5.76
C ASN A 28 -2.71 0.16 7.03
N LYS A 29 -4.05 0.07 7.05
CA LYS A 29 -4.85 0.42 8.24
C LYS A 29 -4.46 -0.37 9.48
N ARG A 30 -4.17 -1.67 9.35
CA ARG A 30 -3.73 -2.49 10.48
C ARG A 30 -2.35 -2.09 11.01
N ILE A 31 -1.39 -1.84 10.13
CA ILE A 31 -0.06 -1.38 10.53
C ILE A 31 -0.16 -0.03 11.26
N VAL A 32 -0.86 0.94 10.69
CA VAL A 32 -1.02 2.27 11.30
C VAL A 32 -1.75 2.17 12.63
N SER A 33 -2.84 1.40 12.72
CA SER A 33 -3.59 1.23 13.96
C SER A 33 -2.73 0.60 15.06
N TRP A 34 -1.89 -0.37 14.71
CA TRP A 34 -0.95 -0.98 15.65
C TRP A 34 0.15 -0.01 16.08
N LEU A 35 0.76 0.74 15.16
CA LEU A 35 1.80 1.71 15.48
C LEU A 35 1.30 2.88 16.34
N LYS A 36 0.04 3.31 16.15
CA LYS A 36 -0.62 4.30 17.04
C LYS A 36 -0.70 3.86 18.50
N THR A 37 -0.56 2.56 18.80
CA THR A 37 -0.49 2.05 20.19
C THR A 37 0.90 2.10 20.80
N LYS A 38 1.92 2.48 20.03
CA LYS A 38 3.33 2.48 20.46
C LYS A 38 3.79 3.89 20.80
N PRO A 39 4.83 4.06 21.64
CA PRO A 39 5.40 5.38 21.91
C PRO A 39 5.93 6.00 20.61
N THR A 40 5.55 7.24 20.30
CA THR A 40 5.88 7.88 19.01
C THR A 40 7.37 7.91 18.69
N TYR A 41 8.24 8.02 19.70
CA TYR A 41 9.70 8.06 19.50
C TYR A 41 10.26 6.81 18.81
N VAL A 42 9.56 5.67 18.86
CA VAL A 42 10.00 4.43 18.20
C VAL A 42 10.00 4.56 16.68
N LEU A 43 9.24 5.51 16.13
CA LEU A 43 9.14 5.72 14.69
C LEU A 43 10.46 6.23 14.09
N ASP A 44 11.24 6.96 14.87
CA ASP A 44 12.49 7.60 14.45
C ASP A 44 13.75 6.80 14.82
N VAL A 45 13.60 5.62 15.45
CA VAL A 45 14.75 4.76 15.79
C VAL A 45 15.40 4.22 14.53
N GLU A 46 16.68 4.54 14.34
CA GLU A 46 17.45 4.09 13.18
C GLU A 46 17.94 2.65 13.31
N VAL A 47 17.84 1.90 12.22
CA VAL A 47 18.33 0.52 12.09
C VAL A 47 19.05 0.32 10.74
N PRO A 48 20.01 -0.62 10.63
CA PRO A 48 20.68 -0.92 9.37
C PRO A 48 19.74 -1.68 8.43
N SER A 49 18.96 -0.94 7.64
CA SER A 49 17.95 -1.45 6.70
C SER A 49 17.83 -0.50 5.50
N SER A 50 17.26 -0.97 4.38
CA SER A 50 17.15 -0.16 3.15
C SER A 50 16.28 1.09 3.31
N SER A 51 15.33 1.05 4.25
CA SER A 51 14.68 2.21 4.86
C SER A 51 15.11 2.23 6.32
N ASN A 52 15.68 3.33 6.79
CA ASN A 52 16.46 3.29 8.04
C ASN A 52 15.60 3.31 9.30
N SER A 53 14.29 3.50 9.21
CA SER A 53 13.38 3.63 10.36
C SER A 53 11.92 3.29 9.96
N LEU A 54 11.06 3.11 10.96
CA LEU A 54 9.62 2.89 10.73
C LEU A 54 8.99 4.12 10.04
N LYS A 55 9.35 5.33 10.49
CA LYS A 55 8.87 6.59 9.90
C LYS A 55 9.22 6.67 8.42
N GLN A 56 10.50 6.47 8.07
CA GLN A 56 10.91 6.52 6.67
C GLN A 56 10.22 5.44 5.83
N THR A 57 9.97 4.26 6.40
CA THR A 57 9.29 3.18 5.67
C THR A 57 7.82 3.54 5.39
N LEU A 58 7.11 4.14 6.35
CA LEU A 58 5.74 4.62 6.17
C LEU A 58 5.65 5.76 5.15
N VAL A 59 6.55 6.74 5.25
CA VAL A 59 6.68 7.84 4.29
C VAL A 59 6.88 7.31 2.88
N HIS A 60 7.74 6.31 2.72
CA HIS A 60 8.04 5.69 1.42
C HIS A 60 6.82 4.97 0.84
N ILE A 61 6.07 4.20 1.64
CA ILE A 61 4.81 3.58 1.19
C ILE A 61 3.83 4.67 0.71
N TRP A 62 3.61 5.69 1.53
CA TRP A 62 2.68 6.78 1.22
C TRP A 62 3.07 7.51 -0.08
N GLN A 63 4.35 7.84 -0.23
CA GLN A 63 4.88 8.49 -1.42
C GLN A 63 4.68 7.65 -2.68
N VAL A 64 4.95 6.35 -2.62
CA VAL A 64 4.81 5.47 -3.78
C VAL A 64 3.34 5.31 -4.18
N GLU A 65 2.42 5.23 -3.22
CA GLU A 65 0.98 5.25 -3.53
C GLU A 65 0.55 6.56 -4.17
N LEU A 66 0.99 7.72 -3.65
CA LEU A 66 0.73 9.03 -4.27
C LEU A 66 1.27 9.08 -5.71
N SER A 67 2.46 8.54 -5.94
CA SER A 67 3.16 8.59 -7.23
C SER A 67 2.47 7.76 -8.29
N TRP A 68 2.12 6.52 -7.99
CA TRP A 68 1.39 5.67 -8.93
C TRP A 68 -0.05 6.15 -9.14
N PHE A 69 -0.69 6.70 -8.11
CA PHE A 69 -2.01 7.29 -8.25
C PHE A 69 -2.00 8.51 -9.17
N ALA A 70 -1.03 9.40 -9.03
CA ALA A 70 -0.84 10.55 -9.91
C ALA A 70 -0.55 10.11 -11.35
N CYS A 71 0.29 9.09 -11.54
CA CYS A 71 0.58 8.48 -12.84
C CYS A 71 -0.70 7.97 -13.52
N LEU A 72 -1.54 7.21 -12.79
CA LEU A 72 -2.82 6.71 -13.30
C LEU A 72 -3.77 7.83 -13.78
N HIS A 73 -3.65 9.03 -13.20
CA HIS A 73 -4.43 10.22 -13.55
C HIS A 73 -3.73 11.12 -14.58
N ASN A 74 -2.53 10.76 -15.05
CA ASN A 74 -1.67 11.59 -15.90
C ASN A 74 -1.42 13.00 -15.32
N ILE A 75 -1.24 13.08 -13.99
CA ILE A 75 -0.89 14.31 -13.29
C ILE A 75 0.46 14.15 -12.59
N THR A 76 1.13 15.27 -12.32
CA THR A 76 2.31 15.28 -11.45
C THR A 76 1.88 15.09 -10.00
N THR A 77 2.68 14.36 -9.22
CA THR A 77 2.49 14.29 -7.77
C THR A 77 2.53 15.67 -7.14
N THR A 78 1.58 15.94 -6.24
CA THR A 78 1.42 17.26 -5.63
C THR A 78 2.24 17.46 -4.37
N LEU A 79 2.76 16.39 -3.76
CA LEU A 79 3.50 16.43 -2.50
C LEU A 79 4.97 16.02 -2.70
N PRO A 80 5.92 16.96 -2.56
CA PRO A 80 7.35 16.66 -2.60
C PRO A 80 7.77 15.76 -1.44
N TYR A 81 8.74 14.85 -1.68
CA TYR A 81 9.27 13.95 -0.65
C TYR A 81 9.68 14.68 0.63
N GLU A 82 10.37 15.81 0.50
CA GLU A 82 10.86 16.62 1.63
C GLU A 82 9.73 17.10 2.54
N GLN A 83 8.55 17.40 1.98
CA GLN A 83 7.38 17.78 2.75
C GLN A 83 6.84 16.59 3.54
N ILE A 84 6.77 15.41 2.91
CA ILE A 84 6.26 14.19 3.53
C ILE A 84 7.23 13.68 4.61
N SER A 85 8.54 13.74 4.38
CA SER A 85 9.54 13.25 5.33
C SER A 85 9.61 14.07 6.62
N ASN A 86 9.26 15.36 6.54
CA ASN A 86 9.24 16.29 7.67
C ASN A 86 7.90 16.31 8.42
N ALA A 87 6.89 15.59 7.94
CA ALA A 87 5.60 15.49 8.58
C ALA A 87 5.67 14.81 9.96
N SER A 88 4.72 15.17 10.82
CA SER A 88 4.48 14.52 12.11
C SER A 88 4.03 13.07 11.94
N ALA A 89 4.10 12.28 13.02
CA ALA A 89 3.62 10.91 13.00
C ALA A 89 2.12 10.83 12.64
N GLU A 90 1.33 11.74 13.19
CA GLU A 90 -0.10 11.87 12.93
C GLU A 90 -0.38 12.17 11.46
N GLU A 91 0.29 13.16 10.87
CA GLU A 91 0.15 13.51 9.45
C GLU A 91 0.56 12.36 8.53
N ILE A 92 1.63 11.62 8.86
CA ILE A 92 2.06 10.45 8.08
C ILE A 92 1.01 9.34 8.14
N PHE A 93 0.48 9.07 9.34
CA PHE A 93 -0.55 8.07 9.51
C PHE A 93 -1.84 8.44 8.78
N GLU A 94 -2.32 9.66 8.93
CA GLU A 94 -3.55 10.13 8.28
C GLU A 94 -3.37 10.18 6.77
N GLY A 95 -2.29 10.77 6.29
CA GLY A 95 -1.98 10.86 4.86
C GLY A 95 -1.87 9.50 4.17
N LEU A 96 -1.20 8.53 4.80
CA LEU A 96 -1.13 7.16 4.26
C LEU A 96 -2.52 6.53 4.19
N LEU A 97 -3.33 6.65 5.25
CA LEU A 97 -4.66 6.02 5.28
C LEU A 97 -5.61 6.65 4.28
N GLU A 98 -5.65 7.98 4.19
CA GLU A 98 -6.47 8.72 3.23
C GLU A 98 -6.07 8.37 1.79
N GLN A 99 -4.76 8.31 1.51
CA GLN A 99 -4.28 7.95 0.17
C GLN A 99 -4.63 6.50 -0.18
N SER A 100 -4.44 5.55 0.74
CA SER A 100 -4.78 4.15 0.50
C SER A 100 -6.29 3.94 0.27
N GLU A 101 -7.14 4.69 0.98
CA GLU A 101 -8.59 4.69 0.76
C GLU A 101 -8.94 5.25 -0.63
N ARG A 102 -8.41 6.42 -0.98
CA ARG A 102 -8.62 7.02 -2.31
C ARG A 102 -8.16 6.12 -3.46
N PHE A 103 -7.03 5.43 -3.30
CA PHE A 103 -6.54 4.48 -4.29
C PHE A 103 -7.47 3.27 -4.40
N ALA A 104 -7.97 2.77 -3.27
CA ALA A 104 -8.91 1.66 -3.26
C ALA A 104 -10.23 2.04 -3.92
N ASP A 105 -10.83 3.17 -3.55
CA ASP A 105 -12.09 3.67 -4.12
C ASP A 105 -11.98 3.85 -5.64
N TYR A 106 -10.93 4.51 -6.11
CA TYR A 106 -10.65 4.63 -7.55
C TYR A 106 -10.59 3.27 -8.24
N THR A 107 -9.87 2.30 -7.65
CA THR A 107 -9.74 0.97 -8.23
C THR A 107 -11.07 0.20 -8.25
N LEU A 108 -11.92 0.41 -7.25
CA LEU A 108 -13.25 -0.18 -7.15
C LEU A 108 -14.25 0.41 -8.15
N GLU A 109 -14.03 1.65 -8.59
CA GLU A 109 -14.85 2.33 -9.61
C GLU A 109 -14.50 1.93 -11.04
N LEU A 110 -13.27 1.46 -11.30
CA LEU A 110 -12.86 1.06 -12.65
C LEU A 110 -13.63 -0.16 -13.16
N GLU A 111 -14.01 -0.09 -14.44
CA GLU A 111 -14.52 -1.21 -15.21
C GLU A 111 -13.40 -2.07 -15.81
N GLU A 112 -13.70 -3.31 -16.20
CA GLU A 112 -12.71 -4.22 -16.78
C GLU A 112 -12.01 -3.64 -18.04
N ARG A 113 -12.76 -2.90 -18.87
CA ARG A 113 -12.21 -2.25 -20.06
C ARG A 113 -11.17 -1.19 -19.68
N GLU A 114 -11.44 -0.40 -18.65
CA GLU A 114 -10.59 0.70 -18.20
C GLU A 114 -9.32 0.18 -17.52
N LEU A 115 -9.40 -0.95 -16.81
CA LEU A 115 -8.23 -1.62 -16.25
C LEU A 115 -7.21 -2.04 -17.32
N LYS A 116 -7.68 -2.34 -18.55
CA LYS A 116 -6.84 -2.73 -19.69
C LYS A 116 -6.36 -1.54 -20.52
N GLU A 117 -6.87 -0.33 -20.27
CA GLU A 117 -6.30 0.88 -20.87
C GLU A 117 -4.88 1.10 -20.34
N THR A 118 -4.03 1.69 -21.16
CA THR A 118 -2.65 1.97 -20.79
C THR A 118 -2.48 3.38 -20.25
N THR A 119 -1.52 3.54 -19.36
CA THR A 119 -1.01 4.81 -18.84
C THR A 119 0.45 4.92 -19.22
N HIS A 120 0.84 6.10 -19.71
CA HIS A 120 2.23 6.36 -20.05
C HIS A 120 3.07 6.55 -18.78
N VAL A 121 4.14 5.77 -18.66
CA VAL A 121 5.06 5.84 -17.53
C VAL A 121 6.43 6.30 -18.02
N TYR A 122 6.87 7.43 -17.47
CA TYR A 122 8.19 7.97 -17.72
C TYR A 122 8.97 8.12 -16.41
N ILE A 123 10.08 7.40 -16.31
CA ILE A 123 11.06 7.51 -15.24
C ILE A 123 12.43 7.75 -15.89
N PRO A 124 13.05 8.94 -15.70
CA PRO A 124 14.29 9.29 -16.36
C PRO A 124 15.37 8.21 -16.26
N ASN A 125 15.88 7.77 -17.41
CA ASN A 125 16.93 6.73 -17.53
C ASN A 125 16.56 5.34 -17.01
N ILE A 126 15.29 5.08 -16.69
CA ILE A 126 14.82 3.79 -16.14
C ILE A 126 13.73 3.19 -17.01
N LEU A 127 12.71 3.98 -17.37
CA LEU A 127 11.52 3.48 -18.02
C LEU A 127 10.85 4.57 -18.87
N ASP A 128 10.38 4.19 -20.05
CA ASP A 128 9.59 5.03 -20.96
C ASP A 128 8.68 4.09 -21.77
N CYS A 129 7.48 3.80 -21.25
CA CYS A 129 6.55 2.88 -21.90
C CYS A 129 5.10 3.07 -21.42
N ASP A 130 4.17 2.55 -22.22
CA ASP A 130 2.76 2.47 -21.85
C ASP A 130 2.48 1.15 -21.11
N ILE A 131 1.89 1.24 -19.91
CA ILE A 131 1.60 0.08 -19.05
C ILE A 131 0.11 0.01 -18.76
N PRO A 132 -0.54 -1.18 -18.84
CA PRO A 132 -1.93 -1.33 -18.44
C PRO A 132 -2.17 -0.88 -16.99
N ARG A 133 -3.29 -0.17 -16.75
CA ARG A 133 -3.61 0.35 -15.40
C ARG A 133 -3.60 -0.75 -14.33
N PHE A 134 -4.10 -1.94 -14.65
CA PHE A 134 -4.11 -3.05 -13.70
C PHE A 134 -2.71 -3.47 -13.24
N GLU A 135 -1.70 -3.42 -14.11
CA GLU A 135 -0.31 -3.75 -13.76
C GLU A 135 0.30 -2.66 -12.88
N LEU A 136 0.00 -1.38 -13.15
CA LEU A 136 0.45 -0.26 -12.30
C LEU A 136 -0.16 -0.30 -10.90
N ILE A 137 -1.46 -0.62 -10.82
CA ILE A 137 -2.16 -0.81 -9.55
C ILE A 137 -1.50 -1.96 -8.76
N GLN A 138 -1.27 -3.11 -9.43
CA GLN A 138 -0.61 -4.24 -8.79
C GLN A 138 0.80 -3.89 -8.31
N LEU A 139 1.60 -3.21 -9.15
CA LEU A 139 2.95 -2.77 -8.82
C LEU A 139 2.99 -1.89 -7.56
N ALA A 140 2.07 -0.95 -7.42
CA ALA A 140 1.97 -0.08 -6.25
C ALA A 140 1.67 -0.87 -4.96
N PHE A 141 0.77 -1.85 -5.03
CA PHE A 141 0.35 -2.65 -3.87
C PHE A 141 1.35 -3.76 -3.50
N ASP A 142 2.04 -4.32 -4.50
CA ASP A 142 3.18 -5.24 -4.30
C ASP A 142 4.31 -4.53 -3.56
N HIS A 143 4.63 -3.31 -3.98
CA HIS A 143 5.63 -2.48 -3.32
C HIS A 143 5.24 -2.17 -1.86
N SER A 144 3.98 -1.82 -1.61
CA SER A 144 3.47 -1.62 -0.25
C SER A 144 3.55 -2.90 0.59
N THR A 145 3.26 -4.07 0.02
CA THR A 145 3.41 -5.37 0.70
C THR A 145 4.86 -5.62 1.13
N TYR A 146 5.82 -5.38 0.23
CA TYR A 146 7.25 -5.51 0.53
C TYR A 146 7.66 -4.65 1.73
N HIS A 147 7.27 -3.37 1.73
CA HIS A 147 7.65 -2.45 2.81
C HIS A 147 6.88 -2.67 4.11
N ARG A 148 5.66 -3.22 4.10
CA ARG A 148 4.98 -3.64 5.36
C ARG A 148 5.73 -4.77 6.08
N VAL A 149 6.33 -5.69 5.33
CA VAL A 149 7.21 -6.72 5.92
C VAL A 149 8.46 -6.07 6.52
N GLN A 150 9.03 -5.07 5.84
CA GLN A 150 10.14 -4.28 6.39
C GLN A 150 9.76 -3.58 7.70
N ILE A 151 8.59 -2.93 7.79
CA ILE A 151 8.08 -2.34 9.05
C ILE A 151 8.04 -3.39 10.16
N THR A 152 7.50 -4.57 9.88
CA THR A 152 7.42 -5.67 10.84
C THR A 152 8.81 -6.07 11.35
N ASN A 153 9.77 -6.21 10.46
CA ASN A 153 11.14 -6.59 10.82
C ASN A 153 11.85 -5.50 11.63
N ILE A 154 11.73 -4.23 11.22
CA ILE A 154 12.31 -3.09 11.95
C ILE A 154 11.71 -3.03 13.36
N ALA A 155 10.39 -3.14 13.47
CA ALA A 155 9.71 -3.07 14.75
C ALA A 155 10.14 -4.18 15.73
N LEU A 156 10.25 -5.42 15.24
CA LEU A 156 10.78 -6.53 16.04
C LEU A 156 12.24 -6.29 16.44
N HIS A 157 13.06 -5.74 15.54
CA HIS A 157 14.46 -5.43 15.81
C HIS A 157 14.64 -4.41 16.94
N ILE A 158 13.77 -3.40 17.02
CA ILE A 158 13.79 -2.38 18.07
C ILE A 158 13.01 -2.79 19.33
N GLY A 159 12.58 -4.05 19.42
CA GLY A 159 11.96 -4.63 20.63
C GLY A 159 10.44 -4.44 20.75
N LEU A 160 9.75 -4.02 19.69
CA LEU A 160 8.28 -4.03 19.66
C LEU A 160 7.77 -5.46 19.48
N SER A 161 6.60 -5.76 20.04
CA SER A 161 5.95 -7.07 19.94
C SER A 161 4.61 -7.00 19.20
N ASP A 162 4.15 -8.18 18.79
CA ASP A 162 2.81 -8.44 18.25
C ASP A 162 2.46 -7.59 17.02
N PRO A 163 3.32 -7.54 15.98
CA PRO A 163 2.96 -6.90 14.72
C PRO A 163 1.74 -7.58 14.10
N PRO A 164 0.83 -6.83 13.45
CA PRO A 164 -0.36 -7.40 12.84
C PRO A 164 0.01 -8.27 11.63
N ILE A 165 -0.84 -9.25 11.33
CA ILE A 165 -0.73 -10.04 10.10
C ILE A 165 -1.23 -9.19 8.93
N THR A 166 -0.39 -9.00 7.91
CA THR A 166 -0.69 -8.15 6.75
C THR A 166 -0.54 -8.85 5.41
N ASN A 167 -0.49 -10.19 5.37
CA ASN A 167 -0.35 -10.92 4.11
C ASN A 167 -1.70 -11.11 3.40
N TYR A 168 -1.65 -11.25 2.08
CA TYR A 168 -2.86 -11.39 1.26
C TYR A 168 -3.67 -12.66 1.57
N MET A 169 -3.01 -13.74 1.99
CA MET A 169 -3.69 -14.98 2.41
C MET A 169 -4.63 -14.74 3.61
N TYR A 170 -4.22 -13.91 4.57
CA TYR A 170 -5.05 -13.53 5.69
C TYR A 170 -6.31 -12.79 5.22
N TYR A 171 -6.15 -11.82 4.31
CA TYR A 171 -7.29 -11.11 3.71
C TYR A 171 -8.26 -12.10 3.04
N LEU A 172 -7.75 -12.97 2.16
CA LEU A 172 -8.56 -13.94 1.43
C LEU A 172 -9.33 -14.91 2.34
N SER A 173 -8.80 -15.23 3.52
CA SER A 173 -9.37 -16.24 4.42
C SER A 173 -10.25 -15.67 5.54
N ARG A 174 -10.16 -14.37 5.83
CA ARG A 174 -10.81 -13.76 7.01
C ARG A 174 -11.59 -12.48 6.73
N GLU A 175 -11.30 -11.79 5.64
CA GLU A 175 -11.78 -10.41 5.45
C GLU A 175 -12.37 -10.12 4.10
N ARG A 176 -12.07 -10.96 3.11
CA ARG A 176 -12.74 -10.87 1.82
C ARG A 176 -14.23 -11.10 2.05
N ALA A 177 -14.98 -10.02 2.11
CA ALA A 177 -16.42 -10.05 2.05
C ALA A 177 -16.78 -10.70 0.71
N LEU A 178 -17.63 -11.72 0.74
CA LEU A 178 -18.26 -12.25 -0.46
C LEU A 178 -19.20 -11.14 -0.96
N VAL A 179 -18.68 -10.27 -1.84
CA VAL A 179 -19.51 -9.34 -2.61
C VAL A 179 -20.33 -10.15 -3.60
#